data_AF-A0A4Q1V7J7-F1
#
_entry.id   AF-A0A4Q1V7J7-F1
#
_cell.length_a   1.000
_cell.length_b   1.000
_cell.length_c   1.000
_cell.angle_alpha   90.00
_cell.angle_beta   90.00
_cell.angle_gamma   90.00
#
_symmetry.space_group_name_H-M   'P 1'
#
loop_
_entity.id
_entity.type
_entity.pdbx_description
1 polymer ?
#
loop_
_entity_poly.entity_id
_entity_poly.type
_entity_poly.pdbx_seq_one_letter_code
_entity_poly.pdbx_strand_id
1 'polypeptide(L)' 'MLRVSGISALLLLTCPSEVWASPSAETAKKCMHYSYVAFPYKRPGAVRMSGDRQAYFRDCMAKDGVVPEPAPAKEQ' A
#
# COMPACT_ATOMS: atom_id res chain seq x y z
N MET A 1 12.99 -59.73 -6.27
CA MET A 1 11.85 -59.58 -5.33
C MET A 1 12.31 -58.55 -4.30
N LEU A 2 11.80 -57.32 -4.18
CA LEU A 2 10.42 -56.94 -3.83
C LEU A 2 10.16 -55.44 -4.20
N ARG A 3 9.14 -55.25 -5.02
CA ARG A 3 8.12 -54.18 -5.19
C ARG A 3 8.38 -52.69 -4.90
N VAL A 4 8.08 -51.93 -5.96
CA VAL A 4 7.55 -50.55 -6.07
C VAL A 4 6.59 -50.15 -4.95
N SER A 5 6.71 -48.92 -4.42
CA SER A 5 5.61 -47.92 -4.36
C SER A 5 5.88 -46.86 -3.30
N GLY A 6 6.06 -45.63 -3.78
CA GLY A 6 6.12 -44.43 -2.94
C GLY A 6 6.07 -43.19 -3.82
N ILE A 7 5.00 -43.06 -4.61
CA ILE A 7 4.69 -41.82 -5.33
C ILE A 7 4.31 -40.81 -4.26
N SER A 8 5.30 -40.04 -3.78
CA SER A 8 5.03 -38.89 -2.93
C SER A 8 4.43 -37.81 -3.83
N ALA A 9 3.10 -37.81 -3.92
CA ALA A 9 2.35 -36.76 -4.58
C ALA A 9 2.64 -35.45 -3.83
N LEU A 10 3.58 -34.67 -4.35
CA LEU A 10 3.76 -33.29 -3.93
C LEU A 10 2.51 -32.55 -4.38
N LEU A 11 1.54 -32.42 -3.47
CA LEU A 11 0.45 -31.45 -3.63
C LEU A 11 1.11 -30.10 -3.83
N LEU A 12 1.14 -29.64 -5.08
CA LEU A 12 1.35 -28.25 -5.41
C LEU A 12 0.18 -27.50 -4.78
N LEU A 13 0.41 -27.03 -3.55
CA LEU A 13 -0.43 -26.09 -2.84
C LEU A 13 -0.57 -24.89 -3.79
N THR A 14 -1.65 -24.87 -4.54
CA THR A 14 -2.06 -23.72 -5.35
C THR A 14 -2.47 -22.67 -4.35
N CYS A 15 -1.48 -21.91 -3.85
CA CYS A 15 -1.79 -20.63 -3.25
C CYS A 15 -2.63 -19.88 -4.29
N PRO A 16 -3.87 -19.46 -3.98
CA PRO A 16 -4.53 -18.50 -4.83
C PRO A 16 -3.59 -17.30 -4.86
N SER A 17 -2.93 -17.10 -6.01
CA SER A 17 -2.32 -15.82 -6.30
C SER A 17 -3.50 -14.87 -6.42
N GLU A 18 -3.93 -14.31 -5.29
CA GLU A 18 -4.68 -13.08 -5.31
C GLU A 18 -3.79 -12.13 -6.10
N VAL A 19 -4.17 -11.88 -7.34
CA VAL A 19 -3.60 -10.83 -8.16
C VAL A 19 -4.06 -9.54 -7.50
N TRP A 20 -3.45 -9.19 -6.37
CA TRP A 20 -3.42 -7.82 -5.90
C TRP A 20 -2.63 -7.09 -6.97
N ALA A 21 -3.37 -6.58 -7.96
CA ALA A 21 -2.85 -5.56 -8.85
C ALA A 21 -2.20 -4.52 -7.95
N SER A 22 -0.86 -4.44 -7.99
CA SER A 22 -0.13 -3.47 -7.21
C SER A 22 -0.81 -2.12 -7.45
N PRO A 23 -1.14 -1.36 -6.38
CA PRO A 23 -1.84 -0.10 -6.53
C PRO A 23 -1.18 0.70 -7.65
N SER A 24 -2.01 1.10 -8.61
CA SER A 24 -1.52 1.68 -9.86
C SER A 24 -0.64 2.91 -9.57
N ALA A 25 0.26 3.27 -10.49
CA ALA A 25 1.07 4.48 -10.35
C ALA A 25 0.18 5.73 -10.15
N GLU A 26 -1.05 5.71 -10.67
CA GLU A 26 -2.06 6.75 -10.47
C GLU A 26 -2.57 6.79 -9.03
N THR A 27 -2.85 5.62 -8.44
CA THR A 27 -3.20 5.47 -7.02
C THR A 27 -2.10 6.06 -6.13
N ALA A 28 -0.83 5.70 -6.39
CA ALA A 28 0.31 6.22 -5.63
C ALA A 28 0.43 7.74 -5.74
N LYS A 29 0.22 8.31 -6.94
CA LYS A 29 0.23 9.76 -7.17
C LYS A 29 -0.90 10.46 -6.40
N LYS A 30 -2.11 9.91 -6.44
CA LYS A 30 -3.27 10.42 -5.69
C LYS A 30 -3.01 10.40 -4.18
N CYS A 31 -2.57 9.27 -3.66
CA CYS A 31 -2.28 9.11 -2.23
C CYS A 31 -1.15 10.02 -1.75
N MET A 32 -0.11 10.19 -2.57
CA MET A 32 0.94 11.18 -2.27
C MET A 32 0.35 12.58 -2.19
N HIS A 33 -0.40 13.01 -3.20
CA HIS A 33 -1.01 14.34 -3.22
C HIS A 33 -1.89 14.59 -1.98
N TYR A 34 -2.78 13.67 -1.65
CA TYR A 34 -3.64 13.78 -0.48
C TYR A 34 -2.86 13.82 0.84
N SER A 35 -1.74 13.08 0.94
CA SER A 35 -0.88 13.15 2.12
C SER A 35 -0.27 14.54 2.32
N TYR A 36 0.02 15.27 1.23
CA TYR A 36 0.54 16.65 1.29
C TYR A 36 -0.53 17.68 1.63
N VAL A 37 -1.79 17.42 1.25
CA VAL A 37 -2.94 18.28 1.58
C VAL A 37 -3.33 18.12 3.06
N ALA A 38 -3.43 16.88 3.53
CA ALA A 38 -3.80 16.55 4.91
C ALA A 38 -2.69 16.89 5.92
N PHE A 39 -1.42 16.74 5.52
CA PHE A 39 -0.27 16.98 6.38
C PHE A 39 0.74 17.85 5.64
N PRO A 40 0.53 19.16 5.48
CA PRO A 40 1.44 20.05 4.78
C PRO A 40 2.77 20.22 5.53
N TYR A 41 3.70 20.94 4.92
CA TYR A 41 4.96 21.28 5.58
C TYR A 41 4.71 22.22 6.73
N LYS A 42 5.18 21.86 7.93
CA LYS A 42 5.08 22.75 9.10
C LYS A 42 5.91 24.04 8.93
N ARG A 43 7.01 23.98 8.19
CA ARG A 43 7.96 25.09 7.95
C ARG A 43 8.67 24.91 6.60
N PRO A 44 9.10 25.99 5.93
CA PRO A 44 10.04 25.89 4.81
C PRO A 44 11.30 25.10 5.23
N GLY A 45 11.68 24.09 4.44
CA GLY A 45 12.82 23.19 4.75
C GLY A 45 12.49 22.00 5.66
N ALA A 46 11.24 21.84 6.12
CA ALA A 46 10.83 20.67 6.89
C ALA A 46 10.90 19.37 6.06
N VAL A 47 11.17 18.25 6.74
CA VAL A 47 11.33 16.93 6.12
C VAL A 47 10.09 16.56 5.30
N ARG A 48 10.31 16.02 4.09
CA ARG A 48 9.23 15.71 3.12
C ARG A 48 8.30 14.57 3.53
N MET A 49 8.60 13.81 4.58
CA MET A 49 7.73 12.75 5.09
C MET A 49 7.77 12.75 6.62
N SER A 50 6.75 13.35 7.25
CA SER A 50 6.50 13.10 8.67
C SER A 50 5.93 11.69 8.86
N GLY A 51 6.01 11.15 10.09
CA GLY A 51 5.41 9.85 10.41
C GLY A 51 3.92 9.79 10.08
N ASP A 52 3.19 10.86 10.38
CA ASP A 52 1.76 10.99 10.06
C ASP A 52 1.49 10.98 8.55
N ARG A 53 2.31 11.71 7.76
CA ARG A 53 2.20 11.73 6.30
C ARG A 53 2.45 10.33 5.72
N GLN A 54 3.45 9.62 6.24
CA GLN A 54 3.74 8.25 5.80
C GLN A 54 2.64 7.26 6.20
N ALA A 55 2.05 7.43 7.38
CA ALA A 55 0.93 6.61 7.84
C ALA A 55 -0.30 6.83 6.95
N TYR A 56 -0.64 8.09 6.65
CA TYR A 56 -1.74 8.42 5.73
C TYR A 56 -1.52 7.84 4.33
N PHE A 57 -0.32 7.99 3.78
CA PHE A 57 0.01 7.44 2.47
C PHE A 57 -0.19 5.92 2.43
N ARG A 58 0.30 5.20 3.45
CA ARG A 58 0.13 3.73 3.54
C ARG A 58 -1.34 3.33 3.65
N ASP A 59 -2.13 4.04 4.46
CA ASP A 59 -3.57 3.78 4.58
C ASP A 59 -4.29 4.01 3.24
N CYS A 60 -4.02 5.14 2.58
CA CYS A 60 -4.58 5.44 1.27
C CYS A 60 -4.23 4.37 0.23
N MET A 61 -2.98 3.90 0.21
CA MET A 61 -2.54 2.83 -0.69
C MET A 61 -3.19 1.49 -0.37
N ALA A 62 -3.39 1.16 0.91
CA ALA A 62 -4.09 -0.05 1.33
C ALA A 62 -5.57 -0.07 0.92
N LYS A 63 -6.16 1.12 0.71
CA LYS A 63 -7.54 1.32 0.22
C LYS A 63 -7.61 1.56 -1.29
N ASP A 64 -6.53 1.33 -2.03
CA ASP A 64 -6.41 1.62 -3.47
C ASP A 64 -6.88 3.04 -3.86
N GLY A 65 -6.56 4.03 -3.03
CA GLY A 65 -6.95 5.42 -3.27
C GLY A 65 -8.45 5.70 -3.14
N VAL A 66 -9.25 4.74 -2.65
CA VAL A 66 -10.66 4.89 -2.27
C VAL A 66 -10.73 5.54 -0.89
N VAL A 67 -10.25 6.78 -0.81
CA VAL A 67 -10.32 7.64 0.37
C VAL A 67 -10.97 8.96 -0.03
N PRO A 68 -11.71 9.62 0.89
CA PRO A 68 -12.23 10.95 0.64
C PRO A 68 -11.08 11.94 0.43
N GLU A 69 -11.34 12.99 -0.34
CA GLU A 69 -10.41 14.09 -0.48
C GLU A 69 -10.20 14.76 0.89
N PRO A 70 -8.95 14.87 1.38
CA PRO A 70 -8.70 15.48 2.66
C PRO A 70 -8.94 16.99 2.57
N ALA A 71 -9.56 17.54 3.61
CA ALA A 71 -9.57 18.98 3.79
C ALA A 71 -8.12 19.46 3.97
N PRO A 72 -7.74 20.62 3.38
CA PRO A 72 -6.45 21.21 3.65
C PRO A 72 -6.29 21.43 5.15
N ALA A 73 -5.15 21.01 5.71
CA ALA A 73 -4.89 21.25 7.11
C ALA A 73 -4.96 22.75 7.40
N LYS A 74 -5.72 23.11 8.44
CA LYS A 74 -5.66 24.47 8.98
C LYS A 74 -4.25 24.65 9.52
N GLU A 75 -3.58 25.71 9.07
CA GLU A 75 -2.25 26.09 9.56
C GLU A 75 -2.28 26.09 11.10
N GLN A 76 -1.53 25.16 11.71
CA GLN A 76 -1.42 25.02 13.16
C GLN A 76 -0.39 26.00 13.71
#